data_AF-T0T531-F1
#
_entry.id   AF-T0T531-F1
#
_cell.length_a   1.000
_cell.length_b   1.000
_cell.length_c   1.000
_cell.angle_alpha   90.00
_cell.angle_beta   90.00
_cell.angle_gamma   90.00
#
_symmetry.space_group_name_H-M   'P 1'
#
loop_
_entity.id
_entity.type
_entity.pdbx_description
1 polymer ?
#
loop_
_entity_poly.entity_id
_entity_poly.type
_entity_poly.pdbx_seq_one_letter_code
_entity_poly.pdbx_strand_id
1 'polypeptide(L)'
;MSLDIQIIRDSFAQAKPIADQVADKFYEFLFTDYPAAKPLFENVNMESQKKQLMGGLSKIVDLLDQPEALTKYLKSSGQRHVKYGTKEEHYPLVGNTLIKTFAHFFGDAWTPELQQQWLMAYEFIANTMLQGAKEFTPSPVDIQTKIQSVCHKLIEEQMDTIIDDTIRARIRERVRQEIYQAIDEEFQALHLKKAA
;
A
#
# COMPACT_ATOMS: atom_id res chain seq x y z
N MET A 1 17.90 18.91 14.88
CA MET A 1 17.73 19.59 13.59
C MET A 1 16.26 19.55 13.22
N SER A 2 15.72 20.62 12.64
CA SER A 2 14.38 20.66 12.06
C SER A 2 14.41 20.26 10.59
N LEU A 3 13.29 19.76 10.07
CA LEU A 3 13.14 19.46 8.64
C LEU A 3 13.25 20.75 7.81
N ASP A 4 14.10 20.74 6.79
CA ASP A 4 14.17 21.79 5.79
C ASP A 4 13.26 21.43 4.60
N ILE A 5 12.11 22.11 4.55
CA ILE A 5 11.08 21.87 3.52
C ILE A 5 11.61 22.24 2.12
N GLN A 6 12.46 23.25 2.02
CA GLN A 6 12.94 23.74 0.72
C GLN A 6 13.93 22.75 0.10
N ILE A 7 14.85 22.19 0.90
CA ILE A 7 15.76 21.12 0.45
C ILE A 7 14.98 19.91 -0.10
N ILE A 8 13.91 19.49 0.59
CA ILE A 8 13.07 18.37 0.12
C ILE A 8 12.35 18.73 -1.17
N ARG A 9 11.79 19.93 -1.29
CA ARG A 9 11.09 20.39 -2.50
C ARG A 9 12.02 20.47 -3.71
N ASP A 10 13.18 21.09 -3.54
CA ASP A 10 14.13 21.32 -4.63
C ASP A 10 14.76 20.00 -5.12
N SER A 11 15.10 19.10 -4.20
CA SER A 11 15.59 17.77 -4.56
C SER A 11 14.49 16.94 -5.23
N PHE A 12 13.27 16.91 -4.69
CA PHE A 12 12.17 16.15 -5.31
C PHE A 12 11.76 16.71 -6.68
N ALA A 13 11.88 18.03 -6.91
CA ALA A 13 11.63 18.64 -8.20
C ALA A 13 12.54 18.09 -9.32
N GLN A 14 13.75 17.64 -8.99
CA GLN A 14 14.66 16.98 -9.94
C GLN A 14 14.22 15.55 -10.27
N ALA A 15 13.53 14.87 -9.34
CA ALA A 15 13.00 13.52 -9.56
C ALA A 15 11.68 13.52 -10.36
N LYS A 16 10.88 14.59 -10.32
CA LYS A 16 9.56 14.67 -11.00
C LYS A 16 9.63 14.39 -12.52
N PRO A 17 10.55 14.96 -13.31
CA PRO A 17 10.64 14.71 -14.76
C PRO A 17 11.01 13.27 -15.13
N ILE A 18 11.64 12.55 -14.21
CA ILE A 18 12.11 11.16 -14.39
C ILE A 18 11.35 10.19 -13.49
N ALA A 19 10.12 10.55 -13.09
CA ALA A 19 9.34 9.82 -12.09
C ALA A 19 9.18 8.33 -12.40
N ASP A 20 8.97 7.97 -13.67
CA ASP A 20 8.83 6.57 -14.08
C ASP A 20 10.13 5.77 -13.84
N GLN A 21 11.29 6.35 -14.16
CA GLN A 21 12.59 5.73 -13.92
C GLN A 21 12.88 5.56 -12.42
N VAL A 22 12.51 6.57 -11.63
CA VAL A 22 12.63 6.55 -10.16
C VAL A 22 11.77 5.43 -9.59
N ALA A 23 10.51 5.32 -10.01
CA ALA A 23 9.61 4.27 -9.54
C ALA A 23 10.06 2.87 -9.98
N ASP A 24 10.55 2.72 -11.21
CA ASP A 24 11.10 1.47 -11.72
C ASP A 24 12.27 0.99 -10.85
N LYS A 25 13.25 1.88 -10.63
CA LYS A 25 14.42 1.55 -9.82
C LYS A 25 14.06 1.31 -8.35
N PHE A 26 13.08 2.04 -7.81
CA PHE A 26 12.57 1.79 -6.47
C PHE A 26 12.04 0.35 -6.34
N TYR A 27 11.17 -0.11 -7.24
CA TYR A 27 10.63 -1.47 -7.16
C TYR A 27 11.66 -2.54 -7.47
N GLU A 28 12.63 -2.26 -8.37
CA GLU A 28 13.79 -3.11 -8.58
C GLU A 28 14.57 -3.33 -7.28
N PHE A 29 14.92 -2.26 -6.57
CA PHE A 29 15.63 -2.33 -5.29
C PHE A 29 14.78 -2.99 -4.21
N LEU A 30 13.51 -2.62 -4.06
CA LEU A 30 12.61 -3.20 -3.06
C LEU A 30 12.56 -4.72 -3.18
N PHE A 31 12.36 -5.23 -4.40
CA PHE A 31 12.17 -6.65 -4.64
C PHE A 31 13.47 -7.45 -4.69
N THR A 32 14.60 -6.77 -4.90
CA THR A 32 15.93 -7.38 -4.83
C THR A 32 16.41 -7.49 -3.38
N ASP A 33 16.32 -6.39 -2.62
CA ASP A 33 16.80 -6.34 -1.23
C ASP A 33 15.82 -7.03 -0.28
N TYR A 34 14.52 -6.95 -0.57
CA TYR A 34 13.44 -7.43 0.29
C TYR A 34 12.44 -8.31 -0.49
N PRO A 35 12.84 -9.50 -0.98
CA PRO A 35 11.99 -10.36 -1.79
C PRO A 35 10.70 -10.78 -1.08
N ALA A 36 10.68 -10.80 0.26
CA ALA A 36 9.50 -11.05 1.07
C ALA A 36 8.38 -10.00 0.92
N ALA A 37 8.66 -8.83 0.32
CA ALA A 37 7.65 -7.83 0.00
C ALA A 37 6.86 -8.16 -1.28
N LYS A 38 7.39 -8.99 -2.18
CA LYS A 38 6.76 -9.33 -3.48
C LYS A 38 5.31 -9.81 -3.35
N PRO A 39 4.93 -10.66 -2.36
CA PRO A 39 3.55 -11.13 -2.20
C PRO A 39 2.52 -10.01 -2.02
N LEU A 40 2.91 -8.84 -1.50
CA LEU A 40 2.01 -7.68 -1.38
C LEU A 40 1.62 -7.09 -2.75
N PHE A 41 2.35 -7.44 -3.81
CA PHE A 41 2.20 -6.86 -5.14
C PHE A 41 1.81 -7.89 -6.23
N GLU A 42 1.62 -9.17 -5.89
CA GLU A 42 1.32 -10.25 -6.87
C GLU A 42 0.06 -9.98 -7.72
N ASN A 43 -0.94 -9.32 -7.13
CA ASN A 43 -2.21 -9.01 -7.79
C ASN A 43 -2.38 -7.51 -8.06
N VAL A 44 -1.26 -6.78 -8.13
CA VAL A 44 -1.25 -5.33 -8.33
C VAL A 44 -0.79 -5.01 -9.75
N ASN A 45 -1.52 -4.13 -10.44
CA ASN A 45 -1.03 -3.57 -11.69
C ASN A 45 0.17 -2.66 -11.40
N MET A 46 1.38 -3.15 -11.72
CA MET A 46 2.62 -2.46 -11.38
C MET A 46 2.80 -1.12 -12.12
N GLU A 47 2.24 -0.94 -13.31
CA GLU A 47 2.28 0.33 -14.02
C GLU A 47 1.49 1.41 -13.26
N SER A 48 0.28 1.07 -12.82
CA SER A 48 -0.55 1.94 -11.98
C SER A 48 0.13 2.19 -10.63
N GLN A 49 0.70 1.16 -10.01
CA GLN A 49 1.33 1.25 -8.70
C GLN A 49 2.55 2.20 -8.70
N LYS A 50 3.37 2.19 -9.75
CA LYS A 50 4.50 3.12 -9.90
C LYS A 50 4.02 4.58 -9.94
N LYS A 51 2.94 4.84 -10.69
CA LYS A 51 2.30 6.17 -10.73
C LYS A 51 1.72 6.56 -9.36
N GLN A 52 1.11 5.64 -8.63
CA GLN A 52 0.59 5.88 -7.28
C GLN A 52 1.70 6.24 -6.29
N LEU A 53 2.86 5.57 -6.35
CA LEU A 53 4.01 5.88 -5.50
C LEU A 53 4.48 7.33 -5.73
N MET A 54 4.76 7.69 -6.98
CA MET A 54 5.27 9.04 -7.30
C MET A 54 4.22 10.13 -7.06
N GLY A 55 2.95 9.85 -7.36
CA GLY A 55 1.83 10.75 -7.05
C GLY A 55 1.67 10.96 -5.54
N GLY A 56 1.81 9.91 -4.74
CA GLY A 56 1.78 9.98 -3.28
C GLY A 56 2.92 10.83 -2.72
N LEU A 57 4.16 10.58 -3.16
CA LEU A 57 5.32 11.38 -2.77
C LEU A 57 5.17 12.84 -3.17
N SER A 58 4.70 13.13 -4.40
CA SER A 58 4.43 14.51 -4.82
C SER A 58 3.40 15.17 -3.92
N LYS A 59 2.30 14.47 -3.60
CA LYS A 59 1.26 15.02 -2.72
C LYS A 59 1.78 15.32 -1.32
N ILE A 60 2.67 14.48 -0.78
CA ILE A 60 3.32 14.72 0.50
C ILE A 60 4.19 15.98 0.43
N VAL A 61 5.05 16.10 -0.59
CA VAL A 61 5.94 17.26 -0.78
C VAL A 61 5.13 18.57 -0.93
N ASP A 62 4.01 18.52 -1.65
CA ASP A 62 3.12 19.66 -1.83
C ASP A 62 2.41 20.09 -0.54
N LEU A 63 2.31 19.20 0.47
CA LEU A 63 1.65 19.44 1.75
C LEU A 63 2.62 19.70 2.92
N LEU A 64 3.94 19.75 2.70
CA LEU A 64 4.95 19.87 3.78
C LEU A 64 4.78 21.12 4.66
N ASP A 65 4.20 22.20 4.14
CA ASP A 65 3.90 23.44 4.86
C ASP A 65 2.46 23.50 5.42
N GLN A 66 1.70 22.41 5.31
CA GLN A 66 0.32 22.29 5.78
C GLN A 66 0.18 21.12 6.77
N PRO A 67 0.68 21.25 8.02
CA PRO A 67 0.82 20.12 8.95
C PRO A 67 -0.47 19.33 9.21
N GLU A 68 -1.61 20.03 9.35
CA GLU A 68 -2.91 19.39 9.59
C GLU A 68 -3.37 18.58 8.36
N ALA A 69 -3.25 19.17 7.17
CA ALA A 69 -3.63 18.51 5.92
C ALA A 69 -2.73 17.31 5.62
N LEU A 70 -1.42 17.45 5.85
CA LEU A 70 -0.44 16.39 5.70
C LEU A 70 -0.72 15.23 6.67
N THR A 71 -0.95 15.54 7.95
CA THR A 71 -1.28 14.54 8.97
C THR A 71 -2.54 13.77 8.61
N LYS A 72 -3.60 14.47 8.21
CA LYS A 72 -4.86 13.84 7.77
C LYS A 72 -4.65 12.93 6.55
N TYR A 73 -3.89 13.39 5.57
CA TYR A 73 -3.57 12.60 4.38
C TYR A 73 -2.78 11.33 4.72
N LEU A 74 -1.74 11.46 5.53
CA LEU A 74 -0.88 10.34 5.95
C LEU A 74 -1.64 9.32 6.81
N LYS A 75 -2.45 9.76 7.78
CA LYS A 75 -3.28 8.84 8.57
C LYS A 75 -4.26 8.05 7.69
N SER A 76 -4.94 8.74 6.78
CA SER A 76 -5.83 8.10 5.80
C SER A 76 -5.08 7.12 4.89
N SER A 77 -3.85 7.45 4.50
CA SER A 77 -2.99 6.54 3.74
C SER A 77 -2.64 5.30 4.55
N GLY A 78 -2.25 5.46 5.82
CA GLY A 78 -1.99 4.35 6.76
C GLY A 78 -3.17 3.39 6.89
N GLN A 79 -4.39 3.92 7.07
CA GLN A 79 -5.61 3.12 7.12
C GLN A 79 -5.83 2.29 5.85
N ARG A 80 -5.60 2.88 4.66
CA ARG A 80 -5.67 2.13 3.39
C ARG A 80 -4.59 1.04 3.30
N HIS A 81 -3.39 1.32 3.79
CA HIS A 81 -2.28 0.36 3.74
C HIS A 81 -2.54 -0.90 4.58
N VAL A 82 -3.31 -0.80 5.67
CA VAL A 82 -3.78 -1.98 6.42
C VAL A 82 -4.61 -2.89 5.53
N LYS A 83 -5.50 -2.33 4.69
CA LYS A 83 -6.34 -3.10 3.76
C LYS A 83 -5.52 -3.87 2.71
N TYR A 84 -4.34 -3.34 2.35
CA TYR A 84 -3.40 -4.00 1.44
C TYR A 84 -2.55 -5.09 2.13
N GLY A 85 -2.70 -5.29 3.44
CA GLY A 85 -1.88 -6.24 4.21
C GLY A 85 -0.52 -5.68 4.63
N THR A 86 -0.32 -4.36 4.56
CA THR A 86 0.90 -3.72 5.07
C THR A 86 0.97 -3.87 6.58
N LYS A 87 2.14 -4.26 7.07
CA LYS A 87 2.47 -4.39 8.50
C LYS A 87 3.55 -3.38 8.88
N GLU A 88 3.74 -3.18 10.18
CA GLU A 88 4.76 -2.29 10.74
C GLU A 88 6.17 -2.62 10.23
N GLU A 89 6.51 -3.90 10.12
CA GLU A 89 7.80 -4.40 9.60
C GLU A 89 8.09 -4.03 8.14
N HIS A 90 7.07 -3.64 7.35
CA HIS A 90 7.27 -3.25 5.95
C HIS A 90 7.74 -1.81 5.78
N TYR A 91 7.47 -0.92 6.74
CA TYR A 91 7.83 0.50 6.63
C TYR A 91 9.35 0.70 6.52
N PRO A 92 10.20 0.11 7.39
CA PRO A 92 11.65 0.25 7.23
C PRO A 92 12.17 -0.20 5.85
N LEU A 93 11.56 -1.22 5.24
CA LEU A 93 11.94 -1.71 3.91
C LEU A 93 11.73 -0.64 2.83
N VAL A 94 10.56 0.02 2.87
CA VAL A 94 10.21 1.12 1.96
C VAL A 94 11.11 2.32 2.18
N GLY A 95 11.40 2.68 3.44
CA GLY A 95 12.29 3.79 3.77
C GLY A 95 13.70 3.58 3.23
N ASN A 96 14.31 2.43 3.54
CA ASN A 96 15.64 2.09 3.07
C ASN A 96 15.71 2.08 1.54
N THR A 97 14.69 1.52 0.89
CA THR A 97 14.61 1.50 -0.58
C THR A 97 14.50 2.90 -1.16
N LEU A 98 13.68 3.78 -0.56
CA LEU A 98 13.50 5.16 -1.03
C LEU A 98 14.82 5.95 -0.95
N ILE A 99 15.49 5.86 0.20
CA ILE A 99 16.80 6.50 0.42
C ILE A 99 17.85 5.98 -0.56
N LYS A 100 17.93 4.66 -0.77
CA LYS A 100 18.83 4.03 -1.75
C LYS A 100 18.51 4.49 -3.18
N THR A 101 17.23 4.64 -3.51
CA THR A 101 16.78 5.10 -4.83
C THR A 101 17.18 6.55 -5.07
N PHE A 102 16.95 7.44 -4.12
CA PHE A 102 17.36 8.84 -4.24
C PHE A 102 18.87 9.01 -4.29
N ALA A 103 19.63 8.24 -3.51
CA ALA A 103 21.09 8.22 -3.62
C ALA A 103 21.56 7.83 -5.03
N HIS A 104 20.90 6.85 -5.65
CA HIS A 104 21.20 6.42 -7.01
C HIS A 104 20.97 7.52 -8.06
N PHE A 105 19.87 8.27 -7.98
CA PHE A 105 19.53 9.30 -8.98
C PHE A 105 20.18 10.65 -8.74
N PHE A 106 20.38 11.04 -7.49
CA PHE A 106 20.98 12.34 -7.17
C PHE A 106 22.51 12.29 -7.22
N GLY A 107 23.14 11.11 -7.16
CA GLY A 107 24.58 10.96 -7.38
C GLY A 107 25.40 11.89 -6.48
N ASP A 108 26.26 12.71 -7.08
CA ASP A 108 27.10 13.68 -6.35
C ASP A 108 26.30 14.74 -5.57
N ALA A 109 25.05 15.00 -5.96
CA ALA A 109 24.15 15.90 -5.23
C ALA A 109 23.56 15.25 -3.96
N TRP A 110 23.73 13.93 -3.75
CA TRP A 110 23.31 13.21 -2.55
C TRP A 110 24.25 13.44 -1.38
N THR A 111 24.22 14.65 -0.83
CA THR A 111 25.04 15.02 0.33
C THR A 111 24.54 14.37 1.63
N PRO A 112 25.39 14.26 2.67
CA PRO A 112 24.95 13.78 3.98
C PRO A 112 23.80 14.61 4.57
N GLU A 113 23.76 15.92 4.28
CA GLU A 113 22.66 16.80 4.68
C GLU A 113 21.36 16.41 3.97
N LEU A 114 21.39 16.26 2.65
CA LEU A 114 20.20 15.88 1.88
C LEU A 114 19.67 14.50 2.32
N GLN A 115 20.58 13.53 2.53
CA GLN A 115 20.22 12.22 3.07
C GLN A 115 19.51 12.35 4.43
N GLN A 116 20.07 13.15 5.35
CA GLN A 116 19.49 13.34 6.67
C GLN A 116 18.10 13.99 6.59
N GLN A 117 17.89 14.95 5.69
CA GLN A 117 16.58 15.57 5.47
C GLN A 117 15.55 14.55 4.99
N TRP A 118 15.90 13.70 4.02
CA TRP A 118 14.99 12.67 3.53
C TRP A 118 14.71 11.56 4.55
N LEU A 119 15.69 11.22 5.39
CA LEU A 119 15.49 10.29 6.51
C LEU A 119 14.48 10.84 7.50
N MET A 120 14.63 12.11 7.92
CA MET A 120 13.68 12.77 8.83
C MET A 120 12.27 12.88 8.21
N ALA A 121 12.18 13.24 6.92
CA ALA A 121 10.91 13.30 6.22
C ALA A 121 10.23 11.91 6.17
N TYR A 122 10.99 10.86 5.84
CA TYR A 122 10.47 9.50 5.78
C TYR A 122 10.02 9.00 7.15
N GLU A 123 10.80 9.25 8.21
CA GLU A 123 10.44 8.88 9.57
C GLU A 123 9.12 9.52 10.00
N PHE A 124 8.92 10.81 9.71
CA PHE A 124 7.65 11.49 9.95
C PHE A 124 6.48 10.85 9.18
N ILE A 125 6.68 10.55 7.89
CA ILE A 125 5.69 9.89 7.04
C ILE A 125 5.30 8.54 7.63
N ALA A 126 6.28 7.68 7.89
CA ALA A 126 6.08 6.32 8.38
C ALA A 126 5.37 6.32 9.75
N ASN A 127 5.84 7.14 10.69
CA ASN A 127 5.24 7.23 12.03
C ASN A 127 3.78 7.71 11.97
N THR A 128 3.47 8.69 11.12
CA THR A 128 2.10 9.21 10.98
C THR A 128 1.17 8.21 10.29
N MET A 129 1.68 7.50 9.27
CA MET A 129 0.93 6.42 8.63
C MET A 129 0.69 5.26 9.61
N LEU A 130 1.66 4.89 10.44
CA LEU A 130 1.51 3.87 11.47
C LEU A 130 0.44 4.24 12.51
N GLN A 131 0.36 5.52 12.90
CA GLN A 131 -0.74 5.99 13.75
C GLN A 131 -2.09 5.78 13.07
N GLY A 132 -2.23 6.19 11.81
CA GLY A 132 -3.45 5.95 11.05
C GLY A 132 -3.79 4.47 10.90
N ALA A 133 -2.79 3.61 10.69
CA ALA A 133 -2.96 2.17 10.62
C ALA A 133 -3.49 1.58 11.94
N LYS A 134 -3.00 2.07 13.10
CA LYS A 134 -3.48 1.66 14.43
C LYS A 134 -4.91 2.14 14.71
N GLU A 135 -5.31 3.27 14.12
CA GLU A 135 -6.68 3.80 14.21
C GLU A 135 -7.66 3.11 13.24
N PHE A 136 -7.18 2.26 12.34
CA PHE A 136 -8.03 1.59 11.37
C PHE A 136 -9.02 0.66 12.07
N THR A 137 -10.31 0.93 11.88
CA THR A 137 -11.41 0.04 12.26
C THR A 137 -12.05 -0.46 10.97
N PRO A 138 -12.09 -1.78 10.71
CA PRO A 138 -12.70 -2.31 9.48
C PRO A 138 -14.21 -2.04 9.48
N SER A 139 -14.72 -1.52 8.37
CA SER A 139 -16.15 -1.37 8.16
C SER A 139 -16.81 -2.74 7.89
N PRO A 140 -18.14 -2.89 8.03
CA PRO A 140 -18.85 -4.10 7.64
C PRO A 140 -18.53 -4.56 6.21
N VAL A 141 -18.42 -3.62 5.26
CA VAL A 141 -18.04 -3.90 3.87
C VAL A 141 -16.60 -4.42 3.77
N ASP A 142 -15.67 -3.87 4.56
CA ASP A 142 -14.28 -4.38 4.60
C ASP A 142 -14.23 -5.83 5.11
N ILE A 143 -15.02 -6.15 6.13
CA ILE A 143 -15.13 -7.50 6.68
C ILE A 143 -15.74 -8.44 5.64
N GLN A 144 -16.87 -8.07 5.04
CA GLN A 144 -17.55 -8.84 3.99
C GLN A 144 -16.60 -9.15 2.82
N THR A 145 -15.93 -8.13 2.29
CA THR A 145 -14.95 -8.26 1.20
C THR A 145 -13.81 -9.21 1.59
N LYS A 146 -13.32 -9.12 2.83
CA LYS A 146 -12.25 -9.99 3.33
C LYS A 146 -12.71 -11.44 3.42
N ILE A 147 -13.92 -11.70 3.93
CA ILE A 147 -14.50 -13.04 4.00
C ILE A 147 -14.65 -13.62 2.60
N GLN A 148 -15.26 -12.88 1.66
CA GLN A 148 -15.43 -13.31 0.28
C GLN A 148 -14.08 -13.69 -0.36
N SER A 149 -13.05 -12.87 -0.16
CA SER A 149 -11.70 -13.14 -0.67
C SER A 149 -11.07 -14.41 -0.07
N VAL A 150 -11.23 -14.64 1.25
CA VAL A 150 -10.70 -15.85 1.91
C VAL A 150 -11.44 -17.10 1.41
N CYS A 151 -12.77 -17.05 1.34
CA CYS A 151 -13.58 -18.15 0.80
C CYS A 151 -13.15 -18.48 -0.63
N HIS A 152 -12.98 -17.47 -1.47
CA HIS A 152 -12.52 -17.65 -2.85
C HIS A 152 -11.20 -18.40 -2.94
N LYS A 153 -10.18 -17.97 -2.19
CA LYS A 153 -8.86 -18.63 -2.18
C LYS A 153 -8.95 -20.08 -1.71
N LEU A 154 -9.69 -20.33 -0.62
CA LEU A 154 -9.88 -21.69 -0.10
C LEU A 154 -10.58 -22.58 -1.13
N ILE A 155 -11.58 -22.07 -1.84
CA ILE A 155 -12.26 -22.81 -2.91
C ILE A 155 -11.27 -23.11 -4.05
N GLU A 156 -10.48 -22.13 -4.49
CA GLU A 156 -9.51 -22.33 -5.56
C GLU A 156 -8.46 -23.38 -5.20
N GLU A 157 -7.82 -23.23 -4.03
CA GLU A 157 -6.77 -24.11 -3.52
C GLU A 157 -7.27 -25.54 -3.26
N GLN A 158 -8.46 -25.71 -2.67
CA GLN A 158 -9.04 -27.03 -2.40
C GLN A 158 -9.57 -27.69 -3.69
N MET A 159 -10.06 -26.93 -4.66
CA MET A 159 -10.57 -27.51 -5.90
C MET A 159 -9.48 -27.96 -6.88
N ASP A 160 -8.27 -27.38 -6.81
CA ASP A 160 -7.13 -27.81 -7.64
C ASP A 160 -6.59 -29.21 -7.27
N THR A 161 -6.94 -29.73 -6.10
CA THR A 161 -6.46 -31.05 -5.63
C THR A 161 -7.42 -32.22 -5.93
N ILE A 162 -8.65 -31.96 -6.40
CA ILE A 162 -9.73 -32.97 -6.36
C ILE A 162 -10.41 -33.25 -7.71
N ILE A 163 -10.34 -32.38 -8.74
CA ILE A 163 -11.24 -32.51 -9.92
C ILE A 163 -10.58 -32.13 -11.28
N ASP A 164 -10.91 -32.89 -12.34
CA ASP A 164 -10.63 -32.62 -13.77
C ASP A 164 -10.98 -31.17 -14.20
N ASP A 165 -10.18 -30.61 -15.11
CA ASP A 165 -10.17 -29.18 -15.48
C ASP A 165 -11.54 -28.68 -15.99
N THR A 166 -12.35 -29.55 -16.61
CA THR A 166 -13.63 -29.18 -17.21
C THR A 166 -14.74 -28.99 -16.18
N ILE A 167 -14.73 -29.76 -15.10
CA ILE A 167 -15.73 -29.70 -14.02
C ILE A 167 -15.35 -28.59 -13.01
N ARG A 168 -14.05 -28.33 -12.85
CA ARG A 168 -13.49 -27.34 -11.91
C ARG A 168 -14.05 -25.93 -12.12
N ALA A 169 -14.09 -25.45 -13.37
CA ALA A 169 -14.55 -24.09 -13.67
C ALA A 169 -16.04 -23.88 -13.36
N ARG A 170 -16.89 -24.87 -13.68
CA ARG A 170 -18.34 -24.78 -13.45
C ARG A 170 -18.71 -24.87 -11.98
N ILE A 171 -18.05 -25.73 -11.22
CA ILE A 171 -18.27 -25.85 -9.78
C ILE A 171 -17.74 -24.61 -9.04
N ARG A 172 -16.58 -24.05 -9.42
CA ARG A 172 -16.03 -22.82 -8.81
C ARG A 172 -17.01 -21.67 -8.87
N GLU A 173 -17.54 -21.43 -10.07
CA GLU A 173 -18.43 -20.30 -10.28
C GLU A 173 -19.72 -20.47 -9.49
N ARG A 174 -20.29 -21.68 -9.46
CA ARG A 174 -21.53 -21.93 -8.70
C ARG A 174 -21.33 -21.86 -7.19
N VAL A 175 -20.25 -22.44 -6.66
CA VAL A 175 -19.91 -22.36 -5.23
C VAL A 175 -19.63 -20.91 -4.82
N ARG A 176 -18.95 -20.14 -5.66
CA ARG A 176 -18.70 -18.71 -5.44
C ARG A 176 -20.01 -17.93 -5.34
N GLN A 177 -20.95 -18.14 -6.27
CA GLN A 177 -22.25 -17.45 -6.28
C GLN A 177 -23.06 -17.75 -5.01
N GLU A 178 -23.20 -19.02 -4.63
CA GLU A 178 -23.96 -19.43 -3.44
C GLU A 178 -23.35 -18.85 -2.15
N ILE A 179 -22.01 -18.90 -2.00
CA ILE A 179 -21.33 -18.37 -0.82
C ILE A 179 -21.47 -16.85 -0.74
N TYR A 180 -21.30 -16.14 -1.85
CA TYR A 180 -21.42 -14.69 -1.86
C TYR A 180 -22.85 -14.26 -1.55
N GLN A 181 -23.86 -14.95 -2.11
CA GLN A 181 -25.26 -14.70 -1.81
C GLN A 181 -25.56 -14.93 -0.32
N ALA A 182 -25.12 -16.06 0.26
CA ALA A 182 -25.35 -16.35 1.67
C ALA A 182 -24.68 -15.32 2.60
N ILE A 183 -23.45 -14.88 2.27
CA ILE A 183 -22.77 -13.82 3.02
C ILE A 183 -23.59 -12.52 2.96
N ASP A 184 -24.07 -12.13 1.78
CA ASP A 184 -24.83 -10.89 1.60
C ASP A 184 -26.15 -10.93 2.38
N GLU A 185 -26.88 -12.05 2.33
CA GLU A 185 -28.13 -12.25 3.08
C GLU A 185 -27.93 -12.14 4.59
N GLU A 186 -26.89 -12.79 5.14
CA GLU A 186 -26.57 -12.74 6.57
C GLU A 186 -26.15 -11.32 7.01
N PHE A 187 -25.35 -10.62 6.21
CA PHE A 187 -24.98 -9.23 6.50
C PHE A 187 -26.21 -8.31 6.50
N GLN A 188 -27.12 -8.45 5.54
CA GLN A 188 -28.38 -7.69 5.52
C GLN A 188 -29.25 -7.99 6.75
N ALA A 189 -29.39 -9.26 7.13
CA ALA A 189 -30.15 -9.67 8.31
C ALA A 189 -29.57 -9.09 9.61
N LEU A 190 -28.24 -9.04 9.74
CA LEU A 190 -27.55 -8.43 10.88
C LEU A 190 -27.75 -6.91 10.94
N HIS A 191 -27.77 -6.23 9.79
CA HIS A 191 -28.02 -4.79 9.72
C HIS A 191 -29.47 -4.42 10.09
N LEU A 192 -30.46 -5.21 9.64
CA LEU A 192 -31.87 -5.00 10.00
C LEU A 192 -32.14 -5.21 11.51
N LYS A 193 -31.47 -6.18 12.14
CA LYS A 193 -31.60 -6.42 13.59
C LYS A 193 -30.99 -5.34 14.48
N LYS A 194 -30.05 -4.53 13.98
CA LYS A 194 -29.45 -3.41 14.73
C LYS A 194 -30.22 -2.09 14.59
N ALA A 195 -31.16 -2.01 13.64
CA ALA A 195 -31.96 -0.81 13.38
C ALA A 195 -33.37 -0.87 14.03
N ALA A 196 -33.73 -2.00 14.64
CA ALA A 196 -34.95 -2.24 15.41
C ALA A 196 -34.66 -2.22 16.92
#